data_AF-A0A933VC99-F1
#
_entry.id   AF-A0A933VC99-F1
#
_cell.length_a   1.000
_cell.length_b   1.000
_cell.length_c   1.000
_cell.angle_alpha   90.00
_cell.angle_beta   90.00
_cell.angle_gamma   90.00
#
_symmetry.space_group_name_H-M   'P 1'
#
loop_
_entity.id
_entity.type
_entity.pdbx_description
1 polymer ?
#
loop_
_entity_poly.entity_id
_entity_poly.type
_entity_poly.pdbx_seq_one_letter_code
_entity_poly.pdbx_strand_id
1 'polypeptide(L)'
;MRAGSVKKRKIEADPFFDSVLVTRLTNRVMKAGKKGVAQKLVYHALDQLKDKGQDPLQVLEQAITNVSPRMEVRPRRVGGASYQIPMEVRGDRRVSLAIRWLIAAAKNRPSREYKSKIIKKWGGTDEDIKNLLG
;
A
#
# COMPACT_ATOMS: atom_id res chain seq x y z
N MET A 1 16.98 -12.59 13.25
CA MET A 1 18.13 -11.78 12.79
C MET A 1 18.78 -11.14 14.00
N ARG A 2 19.79 -11.79 14.58
CA ARG A 2 20.71 -11.22 15.58
C ARG A 2 22.08 -11.26 14.89
N ALA A 3 22.71 -10.10 14.74
CA ALA A 3 23.92 -9.82 13.96
C ALA A 3 23.72 -9.61 12.44
N GLY A 4 24.06 -8.40 11.98
CA GLY A 4 24.11 -7.98 10.57
C GLY A 4 23.10 -6.89 10.21
N SER A 5 23.56 -5.66 9.91
CA SER A 5 22.72 -4.67 9.25
C SER A 5 22.50 -5.10 7.79
N VAL A 6 21.29 -5.55 7.47
CA VAL A 6 20.94 -5.92 6.09
C VAL A 6 20.73 -4.63 5.28
N LYS A 7 21.47 -4.50 4.17
CA LYS A 7 21.28 -3.39 3.23
C LYS A 7 19.87 -3.46 2.64
N LYS A 8 19.13 -2.35 2.70
CA LYS A 8 17.82 -2.25 2.05
C LYS A 8 18.00 -2.32 0.53
N ARG A 9 17.16 -3.11 -0.14
CA ARG A 9 17.12 -3.15 -1.61
C ARG A 9 16.62 -1.80 -2.14
N LYS A 10 17.31 -1.24 -3.14
CA LYS A 10 16.82 -0.09 -3.89
C LYS A 10 15.72 -0.56 -4.83
N ILE A 11 14.67 0.23 -4.96
CA ILE A 11 13.51 -0.06 -5.81
C ILE A 11 13.54 0.98 -6.93
N GLU A 12 13.36 0.52 -8.17
CA GLU A 12 13.27 1.39 -9.34
C GLU A 12 11.96 2.17 -9.36
N ALA A 13 12.01 3.34 -10.00
CA ALA A 13 10.84 4.17 -10.21
C ALA A 13 9.84 3.49 -11.16
N ASP A 14 8.58 3.91 -11.08
CA ASP A 14 7.54 3.37 -11.94
C ASP A 14 7.75 3.84 -13.41
N PRO A 15 7.67 2.97 -14.42
CA PRO A 15 7.95 3.36 -15.80
C PRO A 15 6.98 4.42 -16.38
N PHE A 16 5.78 4.56 -15.83
CA PHE A 16 4.77 5.48 -16.36
C PHE A 16 4.71 6.77 -15.57
N PHE A 17 4.77 6.69 -14.24
CA PHE A 17 4.67 7.84 -13.35
C PHE A 17 6.01 8.35 -12.81
N ASP A 18 7.13 7.69 -13.15
CA ASP A 18 8.48 7.94 -12.61
C ASP A 18 8.53 8.06 -11.08
N SER A 19 7.67 7.30 -10.39
CA SER A 19 7.49 7.40 -8.94
C SER A 19 7.78 6.11 -8.21
N VAL A 20 8.72 6.16 -7.26
CA VAL A 20 9.03 5.03 -6.37
C VAL A 20 7.85 4.71 -5.44
N LEU A 21 6.99 5.68 -5.12
CA LEU A 21 5.80 5.47 -4.30
C LEU A 21 4.78 4.57 -5.00
N VAL A 22 4.57 4.79 -6.31
CA VAL A 22 3.71 3.94 -7.13
C VAL A 22 4.26 2.52 -7.22
N THR A 23 5.57 2.35 -7.43
CA THR A 23 6.20 1.02 -7.40
C THR A 23 6.02 0.32 -6.06
N ARG A 24 6.20 1.03 -4.94
CA ARG A 24 5.99 0.49 -3.58
C ARG A 24 4.53 0.07 -3.35
N LEU A 25 3.57 0.86 -3.83
CA LEU A 25 2.14 0.55 -3.76
C LEU A 25 1.81 -0.71 -4.57
N THR A 26 2.23 -0.75 -5.84
CA THR A 26 2.05 -1.89 -6.74
C THR A 26 2.61 -3.18 -6.16
N ASN A 27 3.85 -3.15 -5.66
CA ASN A 27 4.48 -4.33 -5.02
C ASN A 27 3.71 -4.80 -3.79
N ARG A 28 3.03 -3.91 -3.07
CA ARG A 28 2.26 -4.27 -1.87
C ARG A 28 0.86 -4.77 -2.20
N VAL A 29 0.26 -4.31 -3.29
CA VAL A 29 -1.03 -4.80 -3.82
C VAL A 29 -0.87 -6.18 -4.46
N MET A 30 0.27 -6.43 -5.10
CA MET A 30 0.61 -7.69 -5.75
C MET A 30 0.49 -8.89 -4.80
N LYS A 31 -0.16 -9.96 -5.27
CA LYS A 31 -0.17 -11.28 -4.64
C LYS A 31 0.22 -12.36 -5.64
N ALA A 32 0.75 -13.47 -5.12
CA ALA A 32 1.18 -14.62 -5.91
C ALA A 32 2.11 -14.26 -7.11
N GLY A 33 2.91 -13.19 -6.98
CA GLY A 33 3.82 -12.74 -8.04
C GLY A 33 3.15 -12.10 -9.27
N LYS A 34 1.83 -11.89 -9.27
CA LYS A 34 1.08 -11.35 -10.41
C LYS A 34 1.25 -9.83 -10.56
N LYS A 35 2.44 -9.36 -10.95
CA LYS A 35 2.76 -7.93 -11.08
C LYS A 35 1.92 -7.21 -12.12
N GLY A 36 1.68 -7.83 -13.28
CA GLY A 36 0.90 -7.21 -14.36
C GLY A 36 -0.55 -6.90 -13.95
N VAL A 37 -1.19 -7.78 -13.18
CA VAL A 37 -2.55 -7.54 -12.66
C VAL A 37 -2.55 -6.42 -11.61
N ALA A 38 -1.56 -6.41 -10.72
CA ALA A 38 -1.42 -5.37 -9.71
C ALA A 38 -1.17 -3.98 -10.33
N GLN A 39 -0.33 -3.89 -11.36
CA GLN A 39 -0.07 -2.64 -12.09
C GLN A 39 -1.35 -2.11 -12.75
N LYS A 40 -2.07 -2.96 -13.49
CA LYS A 40 -3.35 -2.59 -14.11
C LYS A 40 -4.35 -2.03 -13.08
N LEU A 41 -4.44 -2.66 -11.91
CA LEU A 41 -5.32 -2.22 -10.84
C LEU A 41 -4.93 -0.85 -10.30
N VAL A 42 -3.64 -0.63 -10.00
CA VAL A 42 -3.15 0.63 -9.46
C VAL A 42 -3.32 1.75 -10.48
N TYR A 43 -2.92 1.53 -11.73
CA TYR A 43 -3.06 2.54 -12.79
C TYR A 43 -4.51 2.89 -13.05
N HIS A 44 -5.41 1.90 -13.08
CA HIS A 44 -6.83 2.16 -13.22
C HIS A 44 -7.38 3.01 -12.06
N ALA A 45 -6.94 2.78 -10.82
CA ALA A 45 -7.34 3.60 -9.68
C ALA A 45 -6.83 5.05 -9.81
N LEU A 46 -5.61 5.24 -10.31
CA LEU A 46 -5.06 6.58 -10.56
C LEU A 46 -5.75 7.28 -11.75
N ASP A 47 -6.14 6.54 -12.78
CA ASP A 47 -6.89 7.07 -13.93
C ASP A 47 -8.26 7.61 -13.49
N GLN A 48 -8.95 6.91 -12.60
CA GLN A 48 -10.20 7.41 -12.00
C GLN A 48 -10.04 8.69 -11.18
N LEU A 49 -8.82 9.01 -10.72
CA LEU A 49 -8.53 10.30 -10.07
C LEU A 49 -8.29 11.39 -11.11
N LYS A 50 -7.65 11.05 -12.24
CA LYS A 50 -7.50 11.96 -13.38
C LYS A 50 -8.85 12.36 -13.97
N ASP A 51 -9.78 11.43 -14.11
CA ASP A 51 -11.15 11.69 -14.58
C ASP A 51 -11.89 12.70 -13.69
N LYS A 52 -11.48 12.83 -12.41
CA LYS A 52 -12.01 13.81 -11.46
C LYS A 52 -11.28 15.14 -11.47
N GLY A 53 -10.35 15.35 -12.41
CA GLY A 53 -9.57 16.57 -12.57
C GLY A 53 -8.45 16.77 -11.54
N GLN A 54 -8.04 15.71 -10.84
CA GLN A 54 -6.97 15.78 -9.84
C GLN A 54 -5.68 15.15 -10.35
N ASP A 55 -4.52 15.70 -9.97
CA ASP A 55 -3.24 15.06 -10.23
C ASP A 55 -3.10 13.81 -9.33
N PRO A 56 -3.07 12.59 -9.92
CA PRO A 56 -3.07 11.35 -9.16
C PRO A 56 -1.83 11.20 -8.27
N LEU A 57 -0.69 11.77 -8.66
CA LEU A 57 0.53 11.68 -7.86
C LEU A 57 0.42 12.54 -6.60
N GLN A 58 -0.01 13.79 -6.75
CA GLN A 58 -0.24 14.68 -5.61
C GLN A 58 -1.31 14.12 -4.66
N VAL A 59 -2.39 13.57 -5.19
CA VAL A 59 -3.44 12.95 -4.37
C VAL A 59 -2.88 11.75 -3.59
N LEU A 60 -2.06 10.91 -4.22
CA LEU A 60 -1.43 9.78 -3.56
C LEU A 60 -0.47 10.23 -2.45
N GLU A 61 0.35 11.24 -2.70
CA GLU A 61 1.28 11.80 -1.72
C GLU A 61 0.55 12.44 -0.54
N GLN A 62 -0.50 13.21 -0.81
CA GLN A 62 -1.33 13.81 0.21
C GLN A 62 -2.04 12.73 1.05
N ALA A 63 -2.57 11.70 0.41
CA ALA A 63 -3.21 10.57 1.10
C ALA A 63 -2.21 9.83 2.00
N ILE A 64 -0.99 9.57 1.53
CA ILE A 64 0.07 8.96 2.34
C ILE A 64 0.42 9.85 3.52
N THR A 65 0.54 11.16 3.31
CA THR A 65 0.86 12.13 4.37
C THR A 65 -0.21 12.13 5.47
N ASN A 66 -1.49 12.11 5.09
CA ASN A 66 -2.61 12.11 6.01
C ASN A 66 -2.71 10.80 6.82
N VAL A 67 -2.40 9.66 6.20
CA VAL A 67 -2.51 8.33 6.85
C VAL A 67 -1.24 7.95 7.62
N SER A 68 -0.13 8.65 7.39
CA SER A 68 1.16 8.33 8.02
C SER A 68 1.16 8.59 9.54
N PRO A 69 1.44 7.56 10.37
CA PRO A 69 1.50 7.75 11.82
C PRO A 69 2.80 8.44 12.21
N ARG A 70 2.72 9.39 13.16
CA ARG A 70 3.90 10.06 13.74
C ARG A 70 4.54 9.22 14.85
N MET A 71 3.74 8.59 15.70
CA MET A 71 4.18 7.74 16.80
C MET A 71 3.53 6.36 16.72
N GLU A 72 4.25 5.34 17.16
CA GLU A 72 3.71 3.99 17.39
C GLU A 72 4.07 3.54 18.80
N VAL A 73 3.21 2.73 19.41
CA VAL A 73 3.52 2.08 20.68
C VAL A 73 4.32 0.81 20.44
N ARG A 74 5.36 0.60 21.25
CA ARG A 74 6.08 -0.68 21.28
C ARG A 74 6.14 -1.23 22.70
N PRO A 75 6.02 -2.57 22.86
CA PRO A 75 6.17 -3.20 24.16
C PRO A 75 7.63 -3.08 24.64
N ARG A 76 7.82 -2.62 25.87
CA ARG A 76 9.11 -2.56 26.56
C ARG A 76 8.95 -3.20 27.93
N ARG A 77 9.87 -4.11 28.28
CA ARG A 77 9.87 -4.80 29.56
C ARG A 77 10.63 -4.00 30.61
N VAL A 78 10.00 -3.74 31.75
CA VAL A 78 10.57 -3.02 32.89
C VAL A 78 10.08 -3.70 34.17
N GLY A 79 10.98 -4.09 35.07
CA GLY A 79 10.62 -4.64 36.39
C GLY A 79 9.72 -5.89 36.35
N GLY A 80 9.81 -6.72 35.31
CA GLY A 80 9.01 -7.95 35.17
C GLY A 80 7.74 -7.81 34.33
N ALA A 81 7.16 -6.61 34.23
CA ALA A 81 5.98 -6.30 33.41
C ALA A 81 6.34 -5.69 32.04
N SER A 82 5.41 -5.76 31.08
CA SER A 82 5.57 -5.17 29.74
C SER A 82 4.66 -3.94 29.58
N TYR A 83 5.26 -2.79 29.29
CA TYR A 83 4.56 -1.51 29.10
C TYR A 83 4.61 -1.08 27.62
N GLN A 84 3.57 -0.41 27.15
CA GLN A 84 3.56 0.20 25.83
C GLN A 84 4.24 1.57 25.90
N ILE A 85 5.38 1.71 25.23
CA ILE A 85 6.12 2.98 25.20
C ILE A 85 5.92 3.62 23.82
N PRO A 86 5.51 4.90 23.76
CA PRO A 86 5.41 5.63 22.51
C PRO A 86 6.81 5.88 21.94
N MET A 87 6.99 5.60 20.66
CA MET A 87 8.22 5.90 19.92
C MET A 87 7.88 6.52 18.57
N GLU A 88 8.75 7.42 18.11
CA GLU A 88 8.59 8.02 16.79
C GLU A 88 8.78 6.98 15.67
N VAL A 89 7.90 7.05 14.68
CA VAL A 89 7.97 6.19 13.50
C VAL A 89 8.94 6.79 12.49
N ARG A 90 10.01 6.06 12.17
CA ARG A 90 10.99 6.46 11.14
C ARG A 90 10.34 6.60 9.75
N GLY A 91 10.81 7.55 8.94
CA GLY A 91 10.23 7.94 7.63
C GLY A 91 9.85 6.78 6.70
N ASP A 92 10.78 5.89 6.38
CA ASP A 92 10.50 4.72 5.51
C ASP A 92 9.38 3.81 6.07
N ARG A 93 9.34 3.65 7.39
CA ARG A 93 8.32 2.86 8.07
C ARG A 93 6.97 3.57 8.05
N ARG A 94 6.93 4.91 8.17
CA ARG A 94 5.70 5.71 8.04
C ARG A 94 5.02 5.45 6.71
N VAL A 95 5.77 5.61 5.61
CA VAL A 95 5.25 5.36 4.25
C VAL A 95 4.77 3.91 4.10
N SER A 96 5.54 2.94 4.61
CA SER A 96 5.18 1.53 4.53
C SER A 96 3.92 1.18 5.33
N LEU A 97 3.70 1.81 6.49
CA LEU A 97 2.50 1.66 7.31
C LEU A 97 1.29 2.31 6.62
N ALA A 98 1.47 3.53 6.09
CA ALA A 98 0.41 4.25 5.38
C ALA A 98 -0.11 3.45 4.18
N ILE A 99 0.78 2.95 3.32
CA ILE A 99 0.41 2.10 2.17
C ILE A 99 -0.33 0.84 2.64
N ARG A 100 0.13 0.22 3.73
CA ARG A 100 -0.51 -0.99 4.28
C ARG A 100 -1.93 -0.71 4.76
N TRP A 101 -2.15 0.40 5.46
CA TRP A 101 -3.46 0.78 5.97
C TRP A 101 -4.41 1.18 4.84
N LEU A 102 -3.94 1.91 3.83
CA LEU A 102 -4.73 2.23 2.63
C LEU A 102 -5.23 0.95 1.93
N ILE A 103 -4.35 -0.03 1.72
CA ILE A 103 -4.73 -1.30 1.09
C ILE A 103 -5.69 -2.09 1.98
N ALA A 104 -5.46 -2.13 3.29
CA ALA A 104 -6.34 -2.83 4.22
C ALA A 104 -7.75 -2.20 4.25
N ALA A 105 -7.82 -0.86 4.29
CA ALA A 105 -9.08 -0.13 4.23
C ALA A 105 -9.82 -0.36 2.90
N ALA A 106 -9.09 -0.36 1.78
CA ALA A 106 -9.66 -0.67 0.46
C ALA A 106 -10.24 -2.09 0.39
N LYS A 107 -9.57 -3.08 1.01
CA LYS A 107 -10.03 -4.48 1.04
C LYS A 107 -11.25 -4.69 1.93
N ASN A 108 -11.31 -4.02 3.08
CA ASN A 108 -12.40 -4.18 4.04
C ASN A 108 -13.68 -3.44 3.64
N ARG A 109 -13.65 -2.62 2.57
CA ARG A 109 -14.83 -1.87 2.13
C ARG A 109 -15.87 -2.80 1.49
N PRO A 110 -17.16 -2.75 1.90
CA PRO A 110 -18.21 -3.58 1.33
C PRO A 110 -18.38 -3.29 -0.17
N SER A 111 -18.18 -4.33 -1.00
CA SER A 111 -17.62 -4.18 -2.34
C SER A 111 -18.65 -4.37 -3.48
N ARG A 112 -19.81 -3.70 -3.47
CA ARG A 112 -20.72 -3.85 -4.62
C ARG A 112 -20.17 -3.18 -5.90
N GLU A 113 -19.44 -2.08 -5.77
CA GLU A 113 -18.84 -1.38 -6.92
C GLU A 113 -17.39 -1.81 -7.24
N TYR A 114 -16.56 -2.10 -6.22
CA TYR A 114 -15.13 -2.34 -6.42
C TYR A 114 -14.85 -3.69 -7.10
N LYS A 115 -15.51 -4.77 -6.66
CA LYS A 115 -15.41 -6.09 -7.31
C LYS A 115 -16.03 -6.06 -8.71
N SER A 116 -17.27 -5.56 -8.84
CA SER A 116 -18.02 -5.62 -10.09
C SER A 116 -17.40 -4.82 -11.24
N LYS A 117 -16.88 -3.60 -10.99
CA LYS A 117 -16.27 -2.77 -12.04
C LYS A 117 -14.93 -3.33 -12.53
N ILE A 118 -14.10 -3.91 -11.65
CA ILE A 118 -12.78 -4.44 -12.03
C ILE A 118 -12.93 -5.76 -12.80
N ILE A 119 -13.78 -6.68 -12.30
CA ILE A 119 -14.06 -7.97 -12.95
C ILE A 119 -14.64 -7.75 -14.35
N LYS A 120 -15.61 -6.83 -14.48
CA LYS A 120 -16.31 -6.57 -15.75
C LYS A 120 -15.43 -5.88 -16.81
N LYS A 121 -14.45 -5.05 -16.41
CA LYS A 121 -13.65 -4.24 -17.34
C LYS A 121 -12.40 -4.98 -17.88
N TRP A 122 -11.86 -5.98 -17.16
CA TRP A 122 -10.53 -6.52 -17.48
C TRP A 122 -10.44 -8.04 -17.63
N GLY A 123 -11.57 -8.77 -17.57
CA GLY A 123 -11.63 -10.19 -17.94
C GLY A 123 -10.78 -11.14 -17.09
N GLY A 124 -10.31 -10.70 -15.92
CA GLY A 124 -9.66 -11.59 -14.96
C GLY A 124 -10.67 -12.60 -14.42
N THR A 125 -10.25 -13.85 -14.24
CA THR A 125 -11.09 -14.85 -13.56
C THR A 125 -11.44 -14.36 -12.17
N ASP A 126 -12.67 -14.64 -11.75
CA ASP A 126 -13.20 -14.28 -10.44
C ASP A 126 -12.24 -14.70 -9.30
N GLU A 127 -11.56 -15.84 -9.50
CA GLU A 127 -10.49 -16.38 -8.64
C GLU A 127 -9.33 -15.41 -8.43
N ASP A 128 -8.83 -14.75 -9.48
CA ASP A 128 -7.61 -13.94 -9.40
C ASP A 128 -7.82 -12.65 -8.62
N ILE A 129 -8.98 -12.04 -8.81
CA ILE A 129 -9.39 -10.84 -8.09
C ILE A 129 -9.83 -11.20 -6.66
N LYS A 130 -10.51 -12.35 -6.46
CA LYS A 130 -10.78 -12.90 -5.12
C LYS A 130 -9.47 -13.19 -4.39
N ASN A 131 -8.48 -13.78 -5.04
CA ASN A 131 -7.18 -14.07 -4.43
C ASN A 131 -6.42 -12.78 -4.09
N LEU A 132 -6.53 -11.70 -4.87
CA LEU A 132 -5.96 -10.38 -4.56
C LEU A 132 -6.68 -9.64 -3.43
N LEU A 133 -8.00 -9.79 -3.29
CA LEU A 133 -8.82 -9.06 -2.32
C LEU A 133 -9.16 -9.85 -1.05
N GLY A 134 -9.09 -11.19 -1.10
CA GLY A 134 -9.34 -12.13 0.00
C GLY A 134 -8.16 -12.35 0.94
#